data_AF-A0A4Q5PBE2-F1
#
_entry.id   AF-A0A4Q5PBE2-F1
#
_cell.length_a   1.000
_cell.length_b   1.000
_cell.length_c   1.000
_cell.angle_alpha   90.00
_cell.angle_beta   90.00
_cell.angle_gamma   90.00
#
_symmetry.space_group_name_H-M   'P 1'
#
loop_
_entity.id
_entity.type
_entity.pdbx_description
1 polymer ?
#
loop_
_entity_poly.entity_id
_entity_poly.type
_entity_poly.pdbx_seq_one_letter_code
_entity_poly.pdbx_strand_id
1 'polypeptide(L)' 'IDIDILYYDQELVATSDLQIPHIRMNARPFVLIPLAEIAENVKHPILNKTPMEMYELLYSPSVVRKLDLVS' A
#
# COMPACT_ATOMS: atom_id res chain seq x y z
N ILE A 1 20.42 4.27 11.93
CA ILE A 1 19.16 4.95 11.57
C ILE A 1 18.88 4.52 10.14
N ASP A 2 17.72 3.93 9.92
CA ASP A 2 17.39 3.29 8.65
C ASP A 2 16.34 4.14 7.94
N ILE A 3 16.46 4.26 6.61
CA ILE A 3 15.61 5.11 5.78
C ILE A 3 15.16 4.30 4.56
N ASP A 4 13.85 4.14 4.43
CA ASP A 4 13.21 3.47 3.28
C ASP A 4 12.53 4.52 2.38
N ILE A 5 12.68 4.38 1.07
CA ILE A 5 11.95 5.22 0.09
C ILE A 5 10.59 4.58 -0.18
N LEU A 6 9.49 5.26 0.19
CA LEU A 6 8.13 4.75 0.01
C LEU A 6 7.56 5.06 -1.38
N TYR A 7 7.72 6.31 -1.83
CA TYR A 7 7.27 6.83 -3.12
C TYR A 7 8.38 7.67 -3.76
N TYR A 8 8.32 7.77 -5.09
CA TYR A 8 9.11 8.71 -5.87
C TYR A 8 8.23 9.27 -6.98
N ASP A 9 7.64 10.44 -6.71
CA ASP A 9 6.61 11.05 -7.55
C ASP A 9 5.51 10.03 -7.92
N GLN A 10 5.18 9.89 -9.21
CA GLN A 10 4.24 8.89 -9.74
C GLN A 10 4.94 7.71 -10.41
N GLU A 11 6.24 7.56 -10.20
CA GLU A 11 7.06 6.55 -10.89
C GLU A 11 6.90 5.17 -10.28
N LEU A 12 6.94 4.16 -11.16
CA LEU A 12 7.07 2.76 -10.80
C LEU A 12 8.50 2.32 -11.08
N VAL A 13 9.28 2.07 -10.02
CA VAL A 13 10.66 1.60 -10.13
C VAL A 13 10.73 0.15 -9.72
N ALA A 14 11.26 -0.71 -10.59
CA ALA A 14 11.42 -2.14 -10.34
C ALA A 14 12.80 -2.60 -10.83
N THR A 15 13.83 -2.33 -10.02
CA THR A 15 15.19 -2.84 -10.25
C THR A 15 15.51 -3.94 -9.24
N SER A 16 16.69 -4.57 -9.36
CA SER A 16 17.15 -5.55 -8.37
C SER A 16 17.32 -4.94 -6.98
N ASP A 17 17.66 -3.65 -6.92
CA ASP A 17 18.12 -2.98 -5.69
C ASP A 17 17.08 -1.98 -5.14
N LEU A 18 16.08 -1.61 -5.95
CA LEU A 18 15.09 -0.60 -5.59
C LEU A 18 13.71 -0.95 -6.15
N GLN A 19 12.71 -0.92 -5.27
CA GLN A 19 11.32 -1.11 -5.62
C GLN A 19 10.47 0.04 -5.08
N ILE A 20 9.82 0.76 -5.99
CA ILE A 20 8.95 1.90 -5.69
C ILE A 20 7.61 1.70 -6.42
N PRO A 21 6.46 1.86 -5.73
CA PRO A 21 6.33 2.09 -4.29
C PRO A 21 6.88 0.92 -3.46
N HIS A 22 7.37 1.21 -2.25
CA HIS A 22 8.03 0.19 -1.42
C HIS A 22 7.09 -1.00 -1.17
N ILE A 23 7.49 -2.18 -1.64
CA ILE A 23 6.63 -3.38 -1.72
C ILE A 23 5.91 -3.80 -0.44
N ARG A 24 6.46 -3.46 0.73
CA ARG A 24 5.89 -3.84 2.04
C ARG A 24 5.22 -2.69 2.76
N MET A 25 5.11 -1.50 2.15
CA MET A 25 4.57 -0.32 2.84
C MET A 25 3.09 -0.49 3.19
N ASN A 26 2.31 -1.11 2.30
CA ASN A 26 0.89 -1.38 2.45
C ASN A 26 0.57 -2.39 3.56
N ALA A 27 1.58 -3.11 4.08
CA ALA A 27 1.44 -4.10 5.15
C ALA A 27 1.92 -3.60 6.52
N ARG A 28 2.32 -2.32 6.63
CA ARG A 28 2.98 -1.76 7.82
C ARG A 28 2.14 -0.62 8.42
N PRO A 29 1.42 -0.86 9.53
CA PRO A 29 0.65 0.18 10.23
C PRO A 29 1.47 1.42 10.58
N PHE A 30 2.72 1.23 11.04
CA PHE A 30 3.63 2.31 11.41
C PHE A 30 4.14 3.14 10.21
N VAL A 31 3.91 2.69 8.98
CA VAL A 31 4.15 3.47 7.76
C VAL A 31 2.86 4.17 7.33
N LEU A 32 1.74 3.43 7.33
CA LEU A 32 0.46 3.91 6.83
C LEU A 32 -0.15 5.01 7.70
N ILE A 33 -0.05 4.90 9.03
CA ILE A 33 -0.62 5.90 9.95
C ILE A 33 0.08 7.26 9.77
N PRO A 34 1.42 7.39 9.89
CA PRO A 34 2.09 8.67 9.66
C PRO A 34 1.91 9.18 8.22
N LEU A 35 1.87 8.28 7.23
CA LEU A 35 1.65 8.66 5.84
C LEU A 35 0.25 9.24 5.63
N ALA A 36 -0.78 8.72 6.31
CA ALA A 36 -2.13 9.29 6.29
C ALA A 36 -2.16 10.71 6.84
N GLU A 37 -1.36 11.01 7.87
CA GLU A 37 -1.31 12.34 8.49
C GLU A 37 -0.71 13.40 7.56
N ILE A 38 0.29 13.04 6.75
CA ILE A 38 1.00 13.99 5.87
C ILE A 38 0.53 13.95 4.41
N ALA A 39 -0.14 12.88 3.99
CA ALA A 39 -0.46 12.60 2.59
C ALA A 39 -1.76 11.77 2.44
N GLU A 40 -2.83 12.17 3.14
CA GLU A 40 -4.13 11.48 3.16
C GLU A 40 -4.70 11.12 1.78
N ASN A 41 -4.51 11.98 0.79
CA ASN A 41 -5.12 11.85 -0.54
C ASN A 41 -4.21 11.15 -1.57
N VAL A 42 -2.97 10.79 -1.19
CA VAL A 42 -2.06 10.07 -2.09
C VAL A 42 -2.57 8.66 -2.29
N LYS A 43 -2.81 8.29 -3.55
CA LYS A 43 -3.22 6.93 -3.91
C LYS A 43 -2.01 6.10 -4.27
N HIS A 44 -1.93 4.90 -3.70
CA HIS A 44 -0.94 3.91 -4.11
C HIS A 44 -1.12 3.60 -5.61
N PRO A 45 -0.09 3.69 -6.46
CA PRO A 45 -0.23 3.64 -7.92
C PRO A 45 -0.76 2.29 -8.44
N ILE A 46 -0.46 1.19 -7.73
CA ILE A 46 -0.97 -0.15 -8.06
C ILE A 46 -2.36 -0.42 -7.43
N LEU A 47 -2.51 -0.24 -6.11
CA LEU A 47 -3.74 -0.57 -5.40
C LEU A 47 -4.86 0.46 -5.59
N ASN A 48 -4.52 1.65 -6.07
CA ASN A 48 -5.39 2.83 -6.19
C ASN A 48 -6.13 3.15 -4.88
N LYS A 49 -5.42 3.04 -3.76
CA LYS A 49 -5.94 3.20 -2.40
C LYS A 49 -5.17 4.24 -1.62
N THR A 50 -5.87 5.00 -0.77
CA THR A 50 -5.26 5.91 0.19
C THR A 50 -4.55 5.16 1.31
N PRO A 51 -3.68 5.81 2.11
CA PRO A 51 -3.03 5.16 3.24
C PRO A 51 -4.04 4.60 4.26
N MET A 52 -5.15 5.32 4.49
CA MET A 52 -6.22 4.85 5.38
C MET A 52 -6.98 3.66 4.80
N GLU A 53 -7.31 3.68 3.51
CA GLU A 53 -7.93 2.52 2.87
C GLU A 53 -7.02 1.29 2.91
N MET A 54 -5.70 1.46 2.73
CA MET A 54 -4.73 0.38 2.91
C MET A 54 -4.66 -0.10 4.37
N TYR A 55 -4.74 0.81 5.33
CA TYR A 55 -4.74 0.48 6.75
C TYR A 55 -5.98 -0.33 7.13
N GLU A 56 -7.17 0.08 6.68
CA GLU A 56 -8.42 -0.65 6.90
C GLU A 56 -8.42 -2.06 6.32
N LEU A 57 -7.72 -2.28 5.20
CA LEU A 57 -7.55 -3.61 4.61
C LEU A 57 -6.72 -4.56 5.47
N LEU A 58 -5.84 -4.06 6.36
CA LEU A 58 -5.07 -4.91 7.26
C LEU A 58 -5.92 -5.52 8.37
N TYR A 59 -7.02 -4.85 8.73
CA TYR A 59 -7.89 -5.24 9.84
C TYR A 59 -9.28 -5.66 9.39
N SER A 60 -9.61 -5.52 8.10
CA SER A 60 -10.84 -6.07 7.56
C SER A 60 -10.80 -7.59 7.64
N PRO A 61 -11.69 -8.24 8.42
CA PRO A 61 -11.89 -9.67 8.31
C PRO A 61 -12.32 -9.94 6.88
N SER A 62 -11.59 -10.81 6.21
CA SER A 62 -11.78 -11.12 4.80
C SER A 62 -13.27 -11.26 4.49
N VAL A 63 -13.83 -10.36 3.68
CA VAL A 63 -15.07 -10.67 2.99
C VAL A 63 -14.70 -11.81 2.06
N VAL A 64 -14.93 -13.05 2.53
CA VAL A 64 -14.85 -14.26 1.74
C VAL A 64 -15.86 -14.08 0.62
N ARG A 65 -15.40 -13.58 -0.54
CA ARG A 65 -16.17 -13.74 -1.76
C ARG A 65 -16.11 -15.23 -2.07
N LYS A 66 -17.26 -15.90 -2.02
CA LYS A 66 -17.41 -17.17 -2.72
C LYS A 66 -16.91 -16.92 -4.15
N LEU A 67 -15.82 -17.57 -4.53
CA LEU A 67 -15.57 -17.80 -5.94
C LEU A 67 -16.73 -18.70 -6.37
N ASP A 68 -17.72 -18.14 -7.04
CA ASP A 68 -18.67 -18.94 -7.81
C ASP A 68 -17.89 -19.53 -8.98
N LEU A 69 -17.19 -20.64 -8.71
CA LEU A 69 -16.69 -21.57 -9.71
C LEU A 69 -17.87 -22.41 -10.19
N VAL A 70 -18.58 -21.93 -11.22
CA VAL A 70 -19.47 -22.69 -12.14
C VAL A 70 -19.94 -21.69 -13.21
N SER A 71 -19.87 -21.91 -14.52
CA SER A 71 -19.54 -23.08 -15.36
C SER A 71 -18.87 -22.61 -16.65
#